data_AF-A0AAV6HDJ4-F1
#
_entry.id   AF-A0AAV6HDJ4-F1
#
_cell.length_a   1.000
_cell.length_b   1.000
_cell.length_c   1.000
_cell.angle_alpha   90.00
_cell.angle_beta   90.00
_cell.angle_gamma   90.00
#
_symmetry.space_group_name_H-M   'P 1'
#
loop_
_entity.id
_entity.type
_entity.pdbx_description
1 polymer ?
#
loop_
_entity_poly.entity_id
_entity_poly.type
_entity_poly.pdbx_seq_one_letter_code
_entity_poly.pdbx_strand_id
1 'polypeptide(L)'
;MRKRQMKLISMGVKGRAAVAVVFILLLLGSLWLHGNLESPWESCMKSYNQNDKVVFHRNGSIESDTLELCPGQTFQISLLYAHLRAAPVGTDDVLLEPYLSSWEELIKFLVAMGPLVGAISNEIETKTSIIRELAKQEAERMRTNGQSGLRAEGVNPDTQAHMVVSSMDPDTLGAYDSVQSMISAELSRGLVDFQEQTDSGCRTLLRLHRALLWLQLFLRKLGQGPEPASGRLRSPSDLCREAYQQTLARHHGWWVRQMADIAFIALPERTFFYRLICVQNQEEATVILKKVVYAIDVMYNRTQRALEEHSMLDLP
;
A
#
# COMPACT_ATOMS: atom_id res chain seq x y z
N MET A 1 -33.75 14.42 53.69
CA MET A 1 -33.18 13.72 52.51
C MET A 1 -31.70 14.10 52.35
N ARG A 2 -30.75 13.22 52.69
CA ARG A 2 -29.31 13.44 52.47
C ARG A 2 -28.89 12.79 51.15
N LYS A 3 -28.54 13.59 50.13
CA LYS A 3 -27.90 13.09 48.90
C LYS A 3 -26.47 12.64 49.26
N ARG A 4 -26.19 11.33 49.15
CA ARG A 4 -24.81 10.80 49.19
C ARG A 4 -24.11 11.24 47.91
N GLN A 5 -23.06 12.06 48.03
CA GLN A 5 -22.12 12.26 46.93
C GLN A 5 -21.26 11.01 46.76
N MET A 6 -21.31 10.43 45.56
CA MET A 6 -20.46 9.34 45.15
C MET A 6 -19.09 9.94 44.79
N LYS A 7 -18.10 9.76 45.67
CA LYS A 7 -16.71 10.14 45.39
C LYS A 7 -16.20 9.27 44.24
N LEU A 8 -15.95 9.89 43.08
CA LEU A 8 -15.22 9.25 42.00
C LEU A 8 -13.75 9.14 42.46
N ILE A 9 -13.31 7.92 42.74
CA ILE A 9 -11.92 7.66 43.14
C ILE A 9 -11.06 7.81 41.89
N SER A 10 -10.26 8.88 41.83
CA SER A 10 -9.23 9.05 40.79
C SER A 10 -8.19 7.96 40.94
N MET A 11 -8.16 7.03 39.98
CA MET A 11 -7.19 5.94 39.97
C MET A 11 -5.86 6.43 39.40
N GLY A 12 -4.81 6.37 40.23
CA GLY A 12 -3.45 6.64 39.80
C GLY A 12 -2.97 5.68 38.70
N VAL A 13 -1.89 6.05 38.00
CA VAL A 13 -1.34 5.32 36.84
C VAL A 13 -1.14 3.82 37.14
N LYS A 14 -0.69 3.47 38.35
CA LYS A 14 -0.53 2.07 38.81
C LYS A 14 -1.86 1.31 38.91
N GLY A 15 -2.95 1.99 39.30
CA GLY A 15 -4.29 1.41 39.33
C GLY A 15 -4.87 1.19 37.92
N ARG A 16 -4.59 2.10 36.99
CA ARG A 16 -5.00 1.93 35.58
C ARG A 16 -4.25 0.79 34.90
N ALA A 17 -2.96 0.62 35.21
CA ALA A 17 -2.17 -0.52 34.76
C ALA A 17 -2.70 -1.85 35.33
N ALA A 18 -3.05 -1.90 36.61
CA ALA A 18 -3.64 -3.10 37.22
C ALA A 18 -4.98 -3.47 36.59
N VAL A 19 -5.85 -2.50 36.30
CA VAL A 19 -7.11 -2.75 35.59
C VAL A 19 -6.88 -3.23 34.17
N ALA A 20 -5.92 -2.65 33.43
CA ALA A 20 -5.58 -3.09 32.08
C ALA A 20 -5.04 -4.53 32.07
N VAL A 21 -4.17 -4.88 33.03
CA VAL A 21 -3.66 -6.26 33.19
C VAL A 21 -4.78 -7.23 33.51
N VAL A 22 -5.70 -6.88 34.42
CA VAL A 22 -6.86 -7.72 34.73
C VAL A 22 -7.78 -7.86 33.51
N PHE A 23 -7.97 -6.80 32.73
CA PHE A 23 -8.79 -6.85 31.51
C PHE A 23 -8.15 -7.71 30.42
N ILE A 24 -6.82 -7.65 30.26
CA ILE A 24 -6.06 -8.52 29.35
C ILE A 24 -6.11 -9.97 29.82
N LEU A 25 -5.95 -10.25 31.11
CA LEU A 25 -6.06 -11.59 31.67
C LEU A 25 -7.47 -12.18 31.54
N LEU A 26 -8.51 -11.34 31.68
CA LEU A 26 -9.91 -11.74 31.46
C LEU A 26 -10.19 -12.00 29.97
N LEU A 27 -9.65 -11.18 29.07
CA LEU A 27 -9.74 -11.41 27.62
C LEU A 27 -9.05 -12.71 27.22
N LEU A 28 -7.82 -12.93 27.68
CA LEU A 28 -7.06 -14.16 27.43
C LEU A 28 -7.71 -15.40 28.06
N GLY A 29 -8.31 -15.26 29.24
CA GLY A 29 -9.09 -16.32 29.90
C GLY A 29 -10.41 -16.65 29.18
N SER A 30 -11.07 -15.64 28.61
CA SER A 30 -12.29 -15.84 27.81
C SER A 30 -12.03 -16.49 26.44
N LEU A 31 -10.85 -16.23 25.87
CA LEU A 31 -10.36 -16.86 24.63
C LEU A 31 -9.97 -18.34 24.84
N TRP A 32 -9.59 -18.72 26.06
CA TRP A 32 -9.33 -20.12 26.44
C TRP A 32 -10.60 -21.00 26.50
N LEU A 33 -11.77 -20.40 26.72
CA LEU A 33 -13.05 -21.12 26.79
C LEU A 33 -13.72 -21.35 25.42
N HIS A 34 -13.28 -20.65 24.37
CA HIS A 34 -13.86 -20.75 23.02
C HIS A 34 -12.95 -21.47 21.99
N GLY A 35 -11.89 -22.14 22.46
CA GLY A 35 -11.20 -23.19 21.71
C GLY A 35 -10.90 -22.86 20.24
N ASN A 36 -10.17 -21.78 19.95
CA ASN A 36 -9.50 -21.60 18.67
C ASN A 36 -8.37 -20.56 18.76
N LEU A 37 -7.14 -21.01 19.02
CA LEU A 37 -5.94 -20.20 18.79
C LEU A 37 -4.73 -21.11 18.51
N GLU A 38 -4.67 -21.68 17.31
CA GLU A 38 -3.37 -22.07 16.74
C GLU A 38 -2.58 -20.81 16.39
N SER A 39 -1.78 -20.39 17.37
CA SER A 39 -0.50 -19.65 17.32
C SER A 39 -0.21 -18.67 16.17
N PRO A 40 -0.29 -17.35 16.45
CA PRO A 40 0.52 -16.34 15.75
C PRO A 40 1.75 -15.84 16.54
N TRP A 41 1.92 -16.21 17.82
CA TRP A 41 2.81 -15.45 18.73
C TRP A 41 4.25 -15.98 18.90
N GLU A 42 4.58 -17.16 18.38
CA GLU A 42 5.94 -17.72 18.42
C GLU A 42 6.97 -16.82 17.68
N SER A 43 6.55 -16.06 16.67
CA SER A 43 7.41 -15.13 15.92
C SER A 43 7.74 -13.83 16.67
N CYS A 44 6.97 -13.46 17.70
CA CYS A 44 7.13 -12.17 18.39
C CYS A 44 8.40 -12.12 19.28
N MET A 45 8.92 -13.28 19.71
CA MET A 45 10.06 -13.35 20.63
C MET A 45 11.43 -13.45 19.95
N LYS A 46 11.51 -13.87 18.68
CA LYS A 46 12.81 -14.08 18.00
C LYS A 46 13.42 -12.81 17.41
N SER A 47 12.66 -11.73 17.22
CA SER A 47 13.14 -10.52 16.53
C SER A 47 13.75 -9.43 17.43
N TYR A 48 13.81 -9.62 18.75
CA TYR A 48 14.31 -8.57 19.67
C TYR A 48 15.83 -8.61 19.93
N ASN A 49 16.58 -9.54 19.31
CA ASN A 49 18.02 -9.66 19.47
C ASN A 49 18.77 -9.63 18.12
N GLN A 50 18.65 -8.53 17.38
CA GLN A 50 19.63 -8.22 16.34
C GLN A 50 20.22 -6.83 16.57
N ASN A 51 21.34 -6.86 17.31
CA ASN A 51 22.21 -5.74 17.57
C ASN A 51 23.17 -5.56 16.38
N ASP A 52 22.67 -5.11 15.23
CA ASP A 52 23.53 -4.78 14.09
C ASP A 52 23.84 -3.27 14.08
N LYS A 53 25.02 -2.95 14.63
CA LYS A 53 25.70 -1.67 14.40
C LYS A 53 26.38 -1.74 13.03
N VAL A 54 25.66 -1.37 11.98
CA VAL A 54 26.29 -1.06 10.69
C VAL A 54 26.33 0.46 10.54
N VAL A 55 27.54 1.02 10.61
CA VAL A 55 27.82 2.42 10.29
C VAL A 55 28.12 2.47 8.80
N PHE A 56 27.26 3.14 8.03
CA PHE A 56 27.46 3.33 6.59
C PHE A 56 28.20 4.65 6.35
N HIS A 57 29.31 4.59 5.61
CA HIS A 57 29.96 5.76 5.02
C HIS A 57 29.48 5.92 3.58
N ARG A 58 28.84 7.04 3.25
CA ARG A 58 28.41 7.38 1.89
C ARG A 58 29.33 8.45 1.32
N ASN A 59 30.02 8.12 0.23
CA ASN A 59 30.72 9.07 -0.63
C ASN A 59 30.02 9.10 -1.99
N GLY A 60 29.05 10.00 -2.18
CA GLY A 60 28.31 10.12 -3.44
C GLY A 60 27.68 11.50 -3.63
N SER A 61 27.91 12.08 -4.81
CA SER A 61 27.42 13.40 -5.26
C SER A 61 25.88 13.45 -5.37
N ILE A 62 25.31 14.60 -4.99
CA ILE A 62 23.89 14.85 -4.72
C ILE A 62 22.96 14.84 -5.96
N GLU A 63 23.51 14.75 -7.18
CA GLU A 63 22.75 14.94 -8.44
C GLU A 63 22.35 13.66 -9.21
N SER A 64 22.68 12.46 -8.74
CA SER A 64 22.28 11.25 -9.47
C SER A 64 20.76 11.01 -9.37
N ASP A 65 20.13 10.78 -10.52
CA ASP A 65 18.70 10.49 -10.66
C ASP A 65 18.36 9.01 -10.33
N THR A 66 19.38 8.23 -9.96
CA THR A 66 19.26 6.85 -9.46
C THR A 66 19.62 6.79 -7.98
N LEU A 67 18.84 6.03 -7.21
CA LEU A 67 19.12 5.75 -5.81
C LEU A 67 19.92 4.45 -5.68
N GLU A 68 20.84 4.39 -4.72
CA GLU A 68 21.66 3.20 -4.46
C GLU A 68 20.87 2.15 -3.67
N LEU A 69 21.26 0.88 -3.82
CA LEU A 69 20.73 -0.21 -3.00
C LEU A 69 21.18 -0.09 -1.54
N CYS A 70 20.34 -0.59 -0.65
CA CYS A 70 20.54 -0.74 0.78
C CYS A 70 21.01 -2.17 1.11
N PRO A 71 22.32 -2.43 1.29
CA PRO A 71 22.80 -3.78 1.48
C PRO A 71 22.20 -4.45 2.73
N GLY A 72 21.80 -5.71 2.61
CA GLY A 72 21.28 -6.51 3.73
C GLY A 72 19.84 -6.19 4.16
N GLN A 73 19.13 -5.32 3.43
CA GLN A 73 17.74 -4.98 3.73
C GLN A 73 16.78 -5.66 2.75
N THR A 74 15.61 -6.07 3.25
CA THR A 74 14.53 -6.62 2.42
C THR A 74 13.83 -5.53 1.63
N PHE A 75 13.50 -4.42 2.28
CA PHE A 75 12.99 -3.22 1.63
C PHE A 75 14.12 -2.46 0.93
N GLN A 76 13.87 -2.03 -0.30
CA GLN A 76 14.81 -1.24 -1.09
C GLN A 76 14.16 0.05 -1.58
N ILE A 77 14.51 1.18 -0.94
CA ILE A 77 14.02 2.52 -1.34
C ILE A 77 14.36 2.84 -2.81
N SER A 78 15.45 2.30 -3.34
CA SER A 78 15.86 2.46 -4.73
C SER A 78 15.01 1.67 -5.71
N LEU A 79 14.63 0.42 -5.38
CA LEU A 79 13.70 -0.36 -6.20
C LEU A 79 12.31 0.26 -6.18
N LEU A 80 11.84 0.71 -5.00
CA LEU A 80 10.59 1.47 -4.88
C LEU A 80 10.62 2.68 -5.82
N TYR A 81 11.67 3.49 -5.75
CA TYR A 81 11.80 4.68 -6.60
C TYR A 81 11.86 4.34 -8.09
N ALA A 82 12.56 3.27 -8.47
CA ALA A 82 12.63 2.81 -9.86
C ALA A 82 11.25 2.39 -10.40
N HIS A 83 10.50 1.59 -9.64
CA HIS A 83 9.15 1.16 -10.02
C HIS A 83 8.17 2.34 -10.12
N LEU A 84 8.21 3.25 -9.14
CA LEU A 84 7.38 4.46 -9.15
C LEU A 84 7.64 5.35 -10.36
N ARG A 85 8.87 5.36 -10.88
CA ARG A 85 9.23 6.12 -12.09
C ARG A 85 8.89 5.39 -13.38
N ALA A 86 8.89 4.06 -13.36
CA ALA A 86 8.55 3.24 -14.52
C ALA A 86 7.04 3.14 -14.75
N ALA A 87 6.22 3.31 -13.71
CA ALA A 87 4.77 3.13 -13.83
C ALA A 87 4.05 4.20 -14.67
N PRO A 88 4.32 5.50 -14.52
CA PRO A 88 3.62 6.52 -15.29
C PRO A 88 3.95 6.46 -16.79
N VAL A 89 2.94 6.29 -17.67
CA VAL A 89 3.08 6.37 -19.14
C VAL A 89 2.22 7.51 -19.70
N GLY A 90 2.75 8.21 -20.71
CA GLY A 90 2.06 9.35 -21.32
C GLY A 90 1.75 10.47 -20.33
N THR A 91 0.55 11.03 -20.41
CA THR A 91 0.08 12.09 -19.50
C THR A 91 -0.99 11.63 -18.52
N ASP A 92 -1.60 10.47 -18.71
CA ASP A 92 -2.91 10.10 -18.15
C ASP A 92 -3.04 8.59 -17.85
N ASP A 93 -1.95 7.83 -17.99
CA ASP A 93 -1.97 6.38 -17.75
C ASP A 93 -0.83 5.90 -16.84
N VAL A 94 -1.02 4.72 -16.28
CA VAL A 94 -0.11 4.03 -15.36
C VAL A 94 -0.07 2.55 -15.70
N LEU A 95 1.11 2.02 -16.00
CA LEU A 95 1.33 0.59 -16.21
C LEU A 95 1.10 -0.19 -14.91
N LEU A 96 0.36 -1.29 -15.01
CA LEU A 96 -0.03 -2.07 -13.83
C LEU A 96 1.14 -2.84 -13.22
N GLU A 97 2.03 -3.42 -14.02
CA GLU A 97 3.16 -4.21 -13.50
C GLU A 97 4.09 -3.37 -12.58
N PRO A 98 4.72 -2.26 -13.03
CA PRO A 98 5.51 -1.41 -12.14
C PRO A 98 4.69 -0.74 -11.02
N TYR A 99 3.40 -0.48 -11.21
CA TYR A 99 2.52 -0.02 -10.12
C TYR A 99 2.44 -1.06 -8.99
N LEU A 100 2.21 -2.32 -9.34
CA LEU A 100 2.13 -3.43 -8.38
C LEU A 100 3.49 -3.76 -7.78
N SER A 101 4.59 -3.71 -8.55
CA SER A 101 5.95 -3.84 -8.00
C SER A 101 6.29 -2.72 -7.01
N SER A 102 5.79 -1.50 -7.23
CA SER A 102 5.92 -0.41 -6.26
C SER A 102 5.24 -0.80 -4.94
N TRP A 103 4.04 -1.36 -4.99
CA TRP A 103 3.33 -1.84 -3.81
C TRP A 103 4.05 -2.98 -3.09
N GLU A 104 4.71 -3.89 -3.79
CA GLU A 104 5.52 -4.93 -3.14
C GLU A 104 6.66 -4.36 -2.30
N GLU A 105 7.37 -3.36 -2.82
CA GLU A 105 8.39 -2.66 -2.02
C GLU A 105 7.75 -1.91 -0.84
N LEU A 106 6.59 -1.31 -1.02
CA LEU A 106 5.86 -0.68 0.09
C LEU A 106 5.40 -1.68 1.15
N ILE A 107 4.98 -2.88 0.75
CA ILE A 107 4.65 -3.98 1.66
C ILE A 107 5.90 -4.38 2.47
N LYS A 108 7.06 -4.52 1.83
CA LYS A 108 8.34 -4.79 2.52
C LYS A 108 8.67 -3.70 3.53
N PHE A 109 8.46 -2.44 3.18
CA PHE A 109 8.62 -1.30 4.10
C PHE A 109 7.67 -1.41 5.31
N LEU A 110 6.40 -1.73 5.10
CA LEU A 110 5.42 -1.92 6.17
C LEU A 110 5.79 -3.08 7.10
N VAL A 111 6.20 -4.22 6.54
CA VAL A 111 6.62 -5.40 7.29
C VAL A 111 7.89 -5.11 8.12
N ALA A 112 8.83 -4.35 7.57
CA ALA A 112 10.06 -3.99 8.26
C ALA A 112 9.82 -3.09 9.50
N MET A 113 8.69 -2.39 9.58
CA MET A 113 8.30 -1.62 10.77
C MET A 113 7.81 -2.48 11.94
N GLY A 114 7.60 -3.78 11.72
CA GLY A 114 7.35 -4.77 12.77
C GLY A 114 5.95 -5.41 12.72
N PRO A 115 5.72 -6.45 13.55
CA PRO A 115 4.57 -7.35 13.42
C PRO A 115 3.20 -6.67 13.60
N LEU A 116 3.13 -5.61 14.40
CA LEU A 116 1.88 -4.88 14.65
C LEU A 116 1.40 -4.09 13.43
N VAL A 117 2.26 -3.84 12.45
CA VAL A 117 1.91 -3.27 11.14
C VAL A 117 1.54 -4.38 10.14
N GLY A 118 1.79 -5.66 10.46
CA GLY A 118 1.59 -6.81 9.57
C GLY A 118 0.14 -7.01 9.11
N ALA A 119 -0.85 -6.64 9.93
CA ALA A 119 -2.25 -6.70 9.50
C ALA A 119 -2.55 -5.72 8.35
N ILE A 120 -1.88 -4.55 8.34
CA ILE A 120 -2.02 -3.55 7.27
C ILE A 120 -1.34 -4.05 6.00
N SER A 121 -0.16 -4.67 6.12
CA SER A 121 0.55 -5.21 4.95
C SER A 121 -0.24 -6.34 4.29
N ASN A 122 -0.85 -7.25 5.06
CA ASN A 122 -1.62 -8.37 4.52
C ASN A 122 -2.84 -7.91 3.70
N GLU A 123 -3.52 -6.85 4.16
CA GLU A 123 -4.66 -6.28 3.43
C GLU A 123 -4.25 -5.67 2.10
N ILE A 124 -3.10 -5.01 2.04
CA ILE A 124 -2.53 -4.45 0.80
C ILE A 124 -2.07 -5.57 -0.12
N GLU A 125 -1.37 -6.57 0.41
CA GLU A 125 -0.89 -7.74 -0.32
C GLU A 125 -2.05 -8.49 -1.00
N THR A 126 -3.14 -8.74 -0.26
CA THR A 126 -4.37 -9.37 -0.78
C THR A 126 -4.95 -8.59 -1.95
N LYS A 127 -4.92 -7.26 -1.92
CA LYS A 127 -5.46 -6.44 -3.01
C LYS A 127 -4.54 -6.41 -4.23
N THR A 128 -3.23 -6.38 -4.01
CA THR A 128 -2.27 -6.49 -5.12
C THR A 128 -2.34 -7.84 -5.81
N SER A 129 -2.56 -8.93 -5.06
CA SER A 129 -2.67 -10.27 -5.63
C SER A 129 -3.96 -10.45 -6.45
N ILE A 130 -5.07 -9.83 -6.05
CA ILE A 130 -6.32 -9.82 -6.85
C ILE A 130 -6.06 -9.26 -8.26
N ILE A 131 -5.45 -8.07 -8.38
CA ILE A 131 -5.19 -7.46 -9.70
C ILE A 131 -4.27 -8.35 -10.55
N ARG A 132 -3.25 -8.96 -9.94
CA ARG A 132 -2.36 -9.90 -10.66
C ARG A 132 -3.07 -11.15 -11.14
N GLU A 133 -3.92 -11.72 -10.31
CA GLU A 133 -4.66 -12.92 -10.67
C GLU A 133 -5.65 -12.62 -11.79
N LEU A 134 -6.33 -11.47 -11.75
CA LEU A 134 -7.17 -11.01 -12.85
C LEU A 134 -6.36 -10.81 -14.15
N ALA A 135 -5.19 -10.18 -14.08
CA ALA A 135 -4.29 -10.01 -15.23
C ALA A 135 -3.82 -11.35 -15.82
N LYS A 136 -3.51 -12.33 -14.95
CA LYS A 136 -3.10 -13.67 -15.36
C LYS A 136 -4.25 -14.44 -16.01
N GLN A 137 -5.45 -14.38 -15.44
CA GLN A 137 -6.65 -14.99 -16.02
C GLN A 137 -6.94 -14.40 -17.40
N GLU A 138 -6.76 -13.09 -17.56
CA GLU A 138 -6.95 -12.43 -18.84
C GLU A 138 -5.92 -12.88 -19.89
N ALA A 139 -4.65 -12.93 -19.52
CA ALA A 139 -3.61 -13.44 -20.41
C ALA A 139 -3.88 -14.88 -20.85
N GLU A 140 -4.43 -15.72 -19.98
CA GLU A 140 -4.81 -17.09 -20.32
C GLU A 140 -6.03 -17.15 -21.25
N ARG A 141 -7.06 -16.33 -21.01
CA ARG A 141 -8.22 -16.21 -21.92
C ARG A 141 -7.80 -15.80 -23.33
N MET A 142 -6.88 -14.84 -23.45
CA MET A 142 -6.35 -14.41 -24.74
C MET A 142 -5.60 -15.54 -25.47
N ARG A 143 -4.81 -16.34 -24.75
CA ARG A 143 -4.13 -17.51 -25.33
C ARG A 143 -5.13 -18.54 -25.83
N THR A 144 -6.17 -18.87 -25.06
CA THR A 144 -7.17 -19.86 -25.46
C THR A 144 -8.01 -19.43 -26.65
N ASN A 145 -8.35 -18.13 -26.74
CA ASN A 145 -9.12 -17.58 -27.86
C ASN A 145 -8.27 -17.48 -29.13
N GLY A 146 -7.01 -17.04 -29.02
CA GLY A 146 -6.07 -17.00 -30.14
C GLY A 146 -5.77 -18.38 -30.74
N GLN A 147 -5.83 -19.44 -29.94
CA GLN A 147 -5.62 -20.82 -30.40
C GLN A 147 -6.84 -21.44 -31.09
N SER A 148 -8.05 -20.93 -30.81
CA SER A 148 -9.28 -21.33 -31.53
C SER A 148 -9.41 -20.67 -32.90
N GLY A 149 -8.85 -19.46 -33.10
CA GLY A 149 -8.83 -18.77 -34.40
C GLY A 149 -7.92 -19.41 -35.45
N LEU A 150 -6.93 -20.21 -35.04
CA LEU A 150 -5.97 -20.90 -35.93
C LEU A 150 -6.45 -22.27 -36.44
N ARG A 151 -7.65 -22.73 -36.05
CA ARG A 151 -8.18 -24.06 -36.42
C ARG A 151 -9.32 -24.04 -37.45
N ALA A 152 -9.70 -22.87 -37.96
CA ALA A 152 -10.78 -22.75 -38.92
C ALA A 152 -10.38 -21.94 -40.15
N GLU A 153 -9.47 -22.48 -40.96
CA GLU A 153 -9.38 -22.13 -42.38
C GLU A 153 -8.89 -23.34 -43.17
N GLY A 154 -9.84 -24.14 -43.65
CA GLY A 154 -9.62 -24.98 -44.82
C GLY A 154 -9.40 -24.06 -46.00
N VAL A 155 -8.14 -23.76 -46.32
CA VAL A 155 -7.73 -22.88 -47.41
C VAL A 155 -8.14 -23.52 -48.75
N ASN A 156 -9.08 -22.87 -49.45
CA ASN A 156 -9.24 -23.00 -50.90
C ASN A 156 -8.23 -22.03 -51.57
N PRO A 157 -7.44 -22.44 -52.58
CA PRO A 157 -6.29 -21.64 -53.03
C PRO A 157 -6.58 -20.39 -53.88
N ASP A 158 -7.83 -20.06 -54.21
CA ASP A 158 -8.12 -19.20 -55.37
C ASP A 158 -8.80 -17.84 -55.08
N THR A 159 -8.66 -17.26 -53.88
CA THR A 159 -9.21 -15.90 -53.64
C THR A 159 -8.14 -14.92 -53.17
N GLN A 160 -7.85 -13.94 -54.01
CA GLN A 160 -6.97 -12.81 -53.72
C GLN A 160 -7.40 -12.11 -52.43
N ALA A 161 -6.48 -12.10 -51.45
CA ALA A 161 -6.64 -11.43 -50.18
C ALA A 161 -6.61 -9.91 -50.36
N HIS A 162 -7.79 -9.30 -50.50
CA HIS A 162 -7.99 -7.91 -50.08
C HIS A 162 -7.96 -7.88 -48.56
N MET A 163 -6.81 -7.51 -47.99
CA MET A 163 -6.62 -7.35 -46.55
C MET A 163 -7.39 -6.10 -46.10
N VAL A 164 -8.68 -6.27 -45.81
CA VAL A 164 -9.46 -5.28 -45.07
C VAL A 164 -8.94 -5.35 -43.64
N VAL A 165 -8.13 -4.35 -43.25
CA VAL A 165 -7.84 -4.07 -41.85
C VAL A 165 -9.15 -3.59 -41.23
N SER A 166 -10.00 -4.56 -40.85
CA SER A 166 -11.13 -4.32 -39.97
C SER A 166 -10.54 -3.85 -38.64
N SER A 167 -11.08 -2.74 -38.14
CA SER A 167 -10.82 -2.14 -36.84
C SER A 167 -10.35 -3.16 -35.80
N MET A 168 -9.12 -2.97 -35.32
CA MET A 168 -8.55 -3.74 -34.22
C MET A 168 -9.56 -3.75 -33.07
N ASP A 169 -10.09 -4.94 -32.74
CA ASP A 169 -11.03 -5.09 -31.64
C ASP A 169 -10.37 -4.57 -30.36
N PRO A 170 -11.01 -3.72 -29.56
CA PRO A 170 -10.47 -3.25 -28.28
C PRO A 170 -10.02 -4.41 -27.35
N ASP A 171 -10.58 -5.60 -27.55
CA ASP A 171 -10.22 -6.85 -26.87
C ASP A 171 -8.84 -7.42 -27.23
N THR A 172 -8.11 -6.85 -28.22
CA THR A 172 -6.73 -7.26 -28.55
C THR A 172 -5.65 -6.46 -27.83
N LEU A 173 -6.00 -5.35 -27.18
CA LEU A 173 -5.10 -4.62 -26.29
C LEU A 173 -5.13 -5.29 -24.91
N GLY A 174 -3.98 -5.54 -24.28
CA GLY A 174 -3.91 -6.25 -23.00
C GLY A 174 -4.76 -5.55 -21.93
N ALA A 175 -5.88 -6.17 -21.58
CA ALA A 175 -6.89 -5.63 -20.66
C ALA A 175 -6.38 -5.40 -19.23
N TYR A 176 -5.13 -5.76 -18.91
CA TYR A 176 -4.47 -5.48 -17.63
C TYR A 176 -3.02 -5.01 -17.81
N ASP A 177 -2.69 -4.39 -18.94
CA ASP A 177 -1.37 -3.78 -19.16
C ASP A 177 -1.23 -2.45 -18.41
N SER A 178 -2.30 -1.65 -18.36
CA SER A 178 -2.35 -0.35 -17.71
C SER A 178 -3.67 -0.11 -16.97
N VAL A 179 -3.72 0.96 -16.18
CA VAL A 179 -4.92 1.37 -15.47
C VAL A 179 -6.05 1.70 -16.46
N GLN A 180 -5.76 2.43 -17.53
CA GLN A 180 -6.76 2.77 -18.55
C GLN A 180 -7.25 1.53 -19.31
N SER A 181 -6.36 0.59 -19.67
CA SER A 181 -6.78 -0.64 -20.36
C SER A 181 -7.63 -1.54 -19.46
N MET A 182 -7.30 -1.62 -18.16
CA MET A 182 -8.11 -2.30 -17.15
C MET A 182 -9.48 -1.67 -16.98
N ILE A 183 -9.56 -0.35 -16.83
CA ILE A 183 -10.83 0.35 -16.72
C ILE A 183 -11.71 0.09 -17.95
N SER A 184 -11.12 0.23 -19.14
CA SER A 184 -11.84 0.04 -20.41
C SER A 184 -12.38 -1.38 -20.55
N ALA A 185 -11.57 -2.39 -20.23
CA ALA A 185 -11.94 -3.79 -20.34
C ALA A 185 -12.98 -4.23 -19.30
N GLU A 186 -12.87 -3.76 -18.05
CA GLU A 186 -13.85 -4.11 -17.03
C GLU A 186 -15.20 -3.41 -17.26
N LEU A 187 -15.20 -2.18 -17.76
CA LEU A 187 -16.43 -1.48 -18.15
C LEU A 187 -17.11 -2.15 -19.34
N SER A 188 -16.37 -2.47 -20.41
CA SER A 188 -16.95 -3.08 -21.62
C SER A 188 -17.60 -4.43 -21.35
N ARG A 189 -17.12 -5.14 -20.32
CA ARG A 189 -17.61 -6.46 -19.90
C ARG A 189 -18.62 -6.41 -18.75
N GLY A 190 -18.95 -5.22 -18.24
CA GLY A 190 -19.90 -5.05 -17.14
C GLY A 190 -19.42 -5.64 -15.81
N LEU A 191 -18.10 -5.66 -15.56
CA LEU A 191 -17.50 -6.19 -14.32
C LEU A 191 -17.48 -5.14 -13.19
N VAL A 192 -17.65 -3.86 -13.53
CA VAL A 192 -17.71 -2.76 -12.56
C VAL A 192 -19.16 -2.45 -12.21
N ASP A 193 -19.49 -2.48 -10.92
CA ASP A 193 -20.78 -2.05 -10.38
C ASP A 193 -20.59 -0.83 -9.47
N PHE A 194 -21.43 0.19 -9.66
CA PHE A 194 -21.38 1.47 -8.94
C PHE A 194 -22.30 1.51 -7.71
N GLN A 195 -23.12 0.47 -7.51
CA GLN A 195 -24.10 0.35 -6.43
C GLN A 195 -23.73 -0.81 -5.50
N GLU A 196 -23.24 -1.91 -6.05
CA GLU A 196 -22.91 -3.13 -5.31
C GLU A 196 -21.42 -3.44 -5.30
N GLN A 197 -20.98 -4.17 -4.28
CA GLN A 197 -19.58 -4.58 -4.15
C GLN A 197 -19.24 -5.70 -5.13
N THR A 198 -18.24 -5.45 -5.96
CA THR A 198 -17.67 -6.43 -6.89
C THR A 198 -16.24 -6.81 -6.50
N ASP A 199 -15.71 -7.89 -7.07
CA ASP A 199 -14.29 -8.25 -6.95
C ASP A 199 -13.47 -7.71 -8.13
N SER A 200 -13.92 -6.60 -8.73
CA SER A 200 -13.29 -5.97 -9.89
C SER A 200 -11.91 -5.38 -9.57
N GLY A 201 -11.06 -5.36 -10.59
CA GLY A 201 -9.77 -4.70 -10.59
C GLY A 201 -9.90 -3.20 -10.30
N CYS A 202 -10.88 -2.51 -10.88
CA CYS A 202 -11.15 -1.09 -10.65
C CYS A 202 -11.47 -0.78 -9.18
N ARG A 203 -12.37 -1.57 -8.58
CA ARG A 203 -12.74 -1.42 -7.17
C ARG A 203 -11.54 -1.69 -6.26
N THR A 204 -10.73 -2.70 -6.60
CA THR A 204 -9.52 -3.07 -5.88
C THR A 204 -8.43 -2.00 -6.00
N LEU A 205 -8.22 -1.46 -7.21
CA LEU A 205 -7.31 -0.37 -7.51
C LEU A 205 -7.67 0.87 -6.71
N LEU A 206 -8.95 1.23 -6.61
CA LEU A 206 -9.42 2.38 -5.82
C LEU A 206 -8.99 2.29 -4.34
N ARG A 207 -9.02 1.10 -3.75
CA ARG A 207 -8.61 0.88 -2.35
C ARG A 207 -7.11 1.07 -2.17
N LEU A 208 -6.32 0.52 -3.10
CA LEU A 208 -4.88 0.75 -3.16
C LEU A 208 -4.59 2.24 -3.35
N HIS A 209 -5.24 2.90 -4.31
CA HIS A 209 -5.10 4.33 -4.59
C HIS A 209 -5.34 5.21 -3.35
N ARG A 210 -6.41 4.96 -2.59
CA ARG A 210 -6.68 5.65 -1.31
C ARG A 210 -5.58 5.40 -0.27
N ALA A 211 -5.03 4.19 -0.21
CA ALA A 211 -3.92 3.86 0.68
C ALA A 211 -2.60 4.52 0.26
N LEU A 212 -2.38 4.70 -1.05
CA LEU A 212 -1.20 5.39 -1.56
C LEU A 212 -1.14 6.84 -1.11
N LEU A 213 -2.29 7.53 -1.09
CA LEU A 213 -2.38 8.91 -0.61
C LEU A 213 -1.95 9.04 0.86
N TRP A 214 -2.40 8.11 1.71
CA TRP A 214 -1.99 8.05 3.11
C TRP A 214 -0.48 7.92 3.23
N LEU A 215 0.10 6.95 2.50
CA LEU A 215 1.52 6.68 2.57
C LEU A 215 2.36 7.83 2.01
N GLN A 216 1.92 8.44 0.91
CA GLN A 216 2.54 9.63 0.33
C GLN A 216 2.60 10.77 1.36
N LEU A 217 1.49 11.03 2.05
CA LEU A 217 1.41 12.08 3.06
C LEU A 217 2.29 11.76 4.28
N PHE A 218 2.32 10.50 4.72
CA PHE A 218 3.21 10.05 5.78
C PHE A 218 4.68 10.27 5.41
N LEU A 219 5.13 9.79 4.24
CA LEU A 219 6.51 9.95 3.77
C LEU A 219 6.89 11.42 3.58
N ARG A 220 5.96 12.24 3.06
CA ARG A 220 6.13 13.70 2.94
C ARG A 220 6.39 14.34 4.30
N LYS A 221 5.59 14.01 5.31
CA LYS A 221 5.77 14.52 6.69
C LYS A 221 7.05 13.98 7.33
N LEU A 222 7.41 12.72 7.09
CA LEU A 222 8.63 12.11 7.63
C LEU A 222 9.90 12.80 7.08
N GLY A 223 9.85 13.24 5.82
CA GLY A 223 10.90 14.02 5.17
C GLY A 223 10.94 15.49 5.58
N GLN A 224 10.01 15.99 6.41
CA GLN A 224 10.07 17.37 6.90
C GLN A 224 11.09 17.51 8.03
N GLY A 225 11.80 18.64 8.01
CA GLY A 225 12.71 19.04 9.08
C GLY A 225 12.00 19.35 10.39
N PRO A 226 12.74 19.86 11.40
CA PRO A 226 12.16 20.21 12.69
C PRO A 226 11.07 21.26 12.56
N GLU A 227 10.07 21.22 13.44
CA GLU A 227 9.01 22.22 13.43
C GLU A 227 9.58 23.62 13.69
N PRO A 228 9.15 24.66 12.94
CA PRO A 228 9.68 26.01 13.12
C PRO A 228 9.52 26.58 14.54
N ALA A 229 8.43 26.20 15.22
CA ALA A 229 8.11 26.72 16.55
C ALA A 229 8.86 26.03 17.69
N SER A 230 9.03 24.70 17.61
CA SER A 230 9.60 23.89 18.71
C SER A 230 11.06 23.50 18.46
N GLY A 231 11.53 23.58 17.21
CA GLY A 231 12.84 23.04 16.80
C GLY A 231 12.93 21.52 16.92
N ARG A 232 11.82 20.82 17.19
CA ARG A 232 11.78 19.38 17.42
C ARG A 232 11.32 18.62 16.19
N LEU A 233 11.92 17.46 15.97
CA LEU A 233 11.43 16.47 15.00
C LEU A 233 10.26 15.69 15.62
N ARG A 234 9.15 15.62 14.90
CA ARG A 234 7.94 14.88 15.33
C ARG A 234 8.14 13.37 15.33
N SER A 235 7.42 12.61 16.15
CA SER A 235 7.56 11.15 16.11
C SER A 235 6.95 10.56 14.82
N PRO A 236 7.52 9.48 14.24
CA PRO A 236 6.88 8.79 13.11
C PRO A 236 5.45 8.33 13.41
N SER A 237 5.18 7.89 14.65
CA SER A 237 3.84 7.54 15.12
C SER A 237 2.82 8.68 14.97
N ASP A 238 3.17 9.88 15.41
CA ASP A 238 2.28 11.05 15.30
C ASP A 238 2.05 11.43 13.84
N LEU A 239 3.10 11.42 13.03
CA LEU A 239 3.03 11.75 11.61
C LEU A 239 2.16 10.75 10.83
N CYS A 240 2.29 9.46 11.15
CA CYS A 240 1.55 8.39 10.51
C CYS A 240 0.06 8.42 10.89
N ARG A 241 -0.24 8.64 12.18
CA ARG A 241 -1.60 8.82 12.69
C ARG A 241 -2.27 10.04 12.05
N GLU A 242 -1.58 11.16 11.99
CA GLU A 242 -2.12 12.37 11.37
C GLU A 242 -2.37 12.17 9.88
N ALA A 243 -1.44 11.54 9.16
CA ALA A 243 -1.64 11.22 7.75
C ALA A 243 -2.88 10.33 7.56
N TYR A 244 -3.06 9.31 8.40
CA TYR A 244 -4.21 8.42 8.34
C TYR A 244 -5.53 9.16 8.57
N GLN A 245 -5.59 10.02 9.59
CA GLN A 245 -6.75 10.84 9.90
C GLN A 245 -7.15 11.76 8.75
N GLN A 246 -6.16 12.34 8.05
CA GLN A 246 -6.39 13.24 6.91
C GLN A 246 -6.83 12.50 5.63
N THR A 247 -6.58 11.20 5.52
CA THR A 247 -6.74 10.44 4.27
C THR A 247 -7.71 9.27 4.46
N LEU A 248 -7.18 8.11 4.82
CA LEU A 248 -7.89 6.83 4.89
C LEU A 248 -9.00 6.76 5.93
N ALA A 249 -8.91 7.50 7.04
CA ALA A 249 -9.87 7.38 8.14
C ALA A 249 -11.33 7.54 7.67
N ARG A 250 -11.58 8.44 6.71
CA ARG A 250 -12.92 8.69 6.16
C ARG A 250 -13.54 7.45 5.47
N HIS A 251 -12.71 6.52 4.99
CA HIS A 251 -13.14 5.30 4.29
C HIS A 251 -13.23 4.08 5.21
N HIS A 252 -12.82 4.21 6.47
CA HIS A 252 -12.79 3.11 7.42
C HIS A 252 -13.90 3.23 8.46
N GLY A 253 -14.52 2.09 8.79
CA GLY A 253 -15.44 1.98 9.92
C GLY A 253 -14.74 2.21 11.26
N TRP A 254 -15.53 2.46 12.31
CA TRP A 254 -15.01 2.82 13.64
C TRP A 254 -13.96 1.83 14.18
N TRP A 255 -14.23 0.52 14.07
CA TRP A 255 -13.32 -0.53 14.54
C TRP A 255 -11.96 -0.52 13.84
N VAL A 256 -11.95 -0.33 12.52
CA VAL A 256 -10.70 -0.27 11.73
C VAL A 256 -9.86 0.94 12.14
N ARG A 257 -10.51 2.07 12.45
CA ARG A 257 -9.80 3.26 12.97
C ARG A 257 -9.13 2.99 14.32
N GLN A 258 -9.81 2.28 15.23
CA GLN A 258 -9.21 1.92 16.52
C GLN A 258 -8.00 0.99 16.36
N MET A 259 -8.09 0.01 15.48
CA MET A 259 -6.97 -0.90 15.19
C MET A 259 -5.78 -0.16 14.58
N ALA A 260 -6.03 0.78 13.65
CA ALA A 260 -4.98 1.62 13.09
C ALA A 260 -4.29 2.47 14.17
N ASP A 261 -5.06 3.08 15.07
CA ASP A 261 -4.52 3.87 16.18
C ASP A 261 -3.62 3.06 17.12
N ILE A 262 -3.90 1.77 17.32
CA ILE A 262 -3.04 0.86 18.08
C ILE A 262 -1.77 0.54 17.28
N ALA A 263 -1.90 0.23 15.99
CA ALA A 263 -0.75 -0.06 15.13
C ALA A 263 0.24 1.11 15.06
N PHE A 264 -0.24 2.36 15.04
CA PHE A 264 0.64 3.54 14.98
C PHE A 264 1.45 3.77 16.25
N ILE A 265 0.99 3.29 17.42
CA ILE A 265 1.77 3.34 18.67
C ILE A 265 3.00 2.43 18.57
N ALA A 266 2.91 1.36 17.77
CA ALA A 266 3.98 0.39 17.60
C ALA A 266 5.00 0.77 16.52
N LEU A 267 4.82 1.90 15.83
CA LEU A 267 5.78 2.35 14.84
C LEU A 267 7.14 2.63 15.47
N PRO A 268 8.25 2.29 14.77
CA PRO A 268 9.57 2.45 15.32
C PRO A 268 10.00 3.92 15.41
N GLU A 269 11.08 4.16 16.13
CA GLU A 269 11.69 5.49 16.23
C GLU A 269 12.26 5.97 14.89
N ARG A 270 12.39 7.28 14.74
CA ARG A 270 12.85 7.93 13.49
C ARG A 270 14.21 7.40 12.99
N THR A 271 15.10 7.05 13.90
CA THR A 271 16.42 6.50 13.57
C THR A 271 16.34 5.15 12.85
N PHE A 272 15.28 4.37 13.09
CA PHE A 272 15.03 3.14 12.36
C PHE A 272 14.64 3.42 10.90
N PHE A 273 13.80 4.43 10.65
CA PHE A 273 13.46 4.85 9.29
C PHE A 273 14.69 5.29 8.51
N TYR A 274 15.65 5.98 9.15
CA TYR A 274 16.90 6.34 8.50
C TYR A 274 17.69 5.12 8.03
N ARG A 275 17.72 4.06 8.85
CA ARG A 275 18.32 2.79 8.45
C ARG A 275 17.59 2.18 7.26
N LEU A 276 16.25 2.12 7.30
CA LEU A 276 15.42 1.56 6.21
C LEU A 276 15.63 2.25 4.85
N ILE A 277 15.99 3.53 4.84
CA ILE A 277 16.23 4.28 3.59
C ILE A 277 17.72 4.59 3.35
N CYS A 278 18.61 3.97 4.11
CA CYS A 278 20.07 4.13 4.03
C CYS A 278 20.57 5.57 4.07
N VAL A 279 20.10 6.32 5.05
CA VAL A 279 20.55 7.69 5.33
C VAL A 279 21.04 7.79 6.77
N GLN A 280 21.87 8.80 7.03
CA GLN A 280 22.45 9.00 8.36
C GLN A 280 21.68 10.02 9.20
N ASN A 281 20.99 10.96 8.56
CA ASN A 281 20.41 12.13 9.22
C ASN A 281 19.14 12.62 8.50
N GLN A 282 18.48 13.62 9.10
CA GLN A 282 17.24 14.21 8.56
C GLN A 282 17.44 14.89 7.21
N GLU A 283 18.60 15.50 6.95
CA GLU A 283 18.86 16.24 5.72
C GLU A 283 18.93 15.29 4.52
N GLU A 284 19.69 14.20 4.66
CA GLU A 284 19.73 13.11 3.68
C GLU A 284 18.36 12.47 3.50
N ALA A 285 17.64 12.17 4.60
CA ALA A 285 16.28 11.64 4.54
C ALA A 285 15.34 12.56 3.76
N THR A 286 15.46 13.87 3.96
CA THR A 286 14.65 14.89 3.27
C THR A 286 14.87 14.85 1.77
N VAL A 287 16.12 14.71 1.31
CA VAL A 287 16.45 14.64 -0.13
C VAL A 287 15.85 13.38 -0.76
N ILE A 288 16.04 12.22 -0.13
CA ILE A 288 15.56 10.93 -0.65
C ILE A 288 14.03 10.89 -0.65
N LEU A 289 13.39 11.25 0.47
CA LEU A 289 11.93 11.22 0.59
C LEU A 289 11.25 12.24 -0.33
N LYS A 290 11.87 13.39 -0.62
CA LYS A 290 11.35 14.32 -1.63
C LYS A 290 11.28 13.68 -3.02
N LYS A 291 12.32 12.97 -3.45
CA LYS A 291 12.34 12.25 -4.74
C LYS A 291 11.22 11.20 -4.79
N VAL A 292 11.12 10.37 -3.76
CA VAL A 292 10.10 9.30 -3.68
C VAL A 292 8.68 9.86 -3.65
N VAL A 293 8.43 10.87 -2.81
CA VAL A 293 7.11 11.52 -2.70
C VAL A 293 6.68 12.17 -4.02
N TYR A 294 7.63 12.78 -4.75
CA TYR A 294 7.36 13.32 -6.08
C TYR A 294 6.99 12.22 -7.08
N ALA A 295 7.72 11.11 -7.11
CA ALA A 295 7.39 9.98 -7.99
C ALA A 295 6.01 9.36 -7.65
N ILE A 296 5.69 9.22 -6.35
CA ILE A 296 4.34 8.81 -5.92
C ILE A 296 3.28 9.82 -6.39
N ASP A 297 3.55 11.12 -6.31
CA ASP A 297 2.62 12.18 -6.73
C ASP A 297 2.26 12.07 -8.22
N VAL A 298 3.26 11.86 -9.08
CA VAL A 298 3.05 11.70 -10.52
C VAL A 298 2.18 10.48 -10.81
N MET A 299 2.49 9.34 -10.19
CA MET A 299 1.71 8.11 -10.35
C MET A 299 0.28 8.27 -9.82
N TYR A 300 0.14 8.80 -8.60
CA TYR A 300 -1.14 9.06 -7.95
C TYR A 300 -2.04 9.98 -8.79
N ASN A 301 -1.52 11.11 -9.29
CA ASN A 301 -2.31 12.07 -10.06
C ASN A 301 -2.78 11.52 -11.43
N ARG A 302 -2.11 10.51 -11.99
CA ARG A 302 -2.57 9.84 -13.21
C ARG A 302 -3.66 8.82 -12.90
N THR A 303 -3.45 7.97 -11.90
CA THR A 303 -4.48 7.05 -11.42
C THR A 303 -5.74 7.79 -10.96
N GLN A 304 -5.58 8.92 -10.27
CA GLN A 304 -6.68 9.78 -9.84
C GLN A 304 -7.51 10.27 -11.02
N ARG A 305 -6.87 10.78 -12.08
CA ARG A 305 -7.58 11.24 -13.29
C ARG A 305 -8.28 10.12 -14.02
N ALA A 306 -7.60 8.97 -14.22
CA ALA A 306 -8.21 7.81 -14.87
C ALA A 306 -9.48 7.34 -14.14
N LEU A 307 -9.45 7.30 -12.80
CA LEU A 307 -10.64 6.96 -11.99
C LEU A 307 -11.71 8.05 -12.04
N GLU A 308 -11.33 9.32 -12.02
CA GLU A 308 -12.25 10.47 -12.04
C GLU A 308 -12.99 10.60 -13.37
N GLU A 309 -12.28 10.44 -14.50
CA GLU A 309 -12.84 10.45 -15.86
C GLU A 309 -13.97 9.42 -16.04
N HIS A 310 -13.91 8.32 -15.29
CA HIS A 310 -14.90 7.24 -15.32
C HIS A 310 -15.83 7.22 -14.09
N SER A 311 -15.86 8.28 -13.28
CA SER A 311 -16.69 8.40 -12.07
C SER A 311 -16.48 7.27 -11.04
N MET A 312 -15.27 6.71 -10.96
CA MET A 312 -14.92 5.55 -10.13
C MET A 312 -14.35 5.90 -8.76
N LEU A 313 -14.31 7.17 -8.37
CA LEU A 313 -13.72 7.58 -7.07
C LEU A 313 -14.53 7.12 -5.85
N ASP A 314 -15.79 6.72 -6.06
CA ASP A 314 -16.73 6.32 -5.03
C ASP A 314 -17.26 4.89 -5.19
N LEU A 315 -16.55 4.02 -5.93
CA LEU A 315 -16.94 2.62 -6.04
C LEU A 315 -17.12 1.98 -4.63
N PRO A 316 -18.22 1.23 -4.41
CA PRO A 316 -18.65 0.72 -3.10
C PRO A 316 -17.67 -0.28 -2.48
#